data_AF-A0A916NFE6-F1
#
_entry.id   AF-A0A916NFE6-F1
#
_cell.length_a   1.000
_cell.length_b   1.000
_cell.length_c   1.000
_cell.angle_alpha   90.00
_cell.angle_beta   90.00
_cell.angle_gamma   90.00
#
_symmetry.space_group_name_H-M   'P 1'
#
loop_
_entity.id
_entity.type
_entity.pdbx_description
1 polymer ?
#
loop_
_entity_poly.entity_id
_entity_poly.type
_entity_poly.pdbx_seq_one_letter_code
_entity_poly.pdbx_strand_id
1 'polypeptide(L)' 'MYVAIYGQGRVLAFNRYGIPIGQLLLPGRDSDHNLASTSLAIHPGRNDLYVVTSDTDKGQGATVFHAKAFSTGLPPPPFQ' A
#
# COMPACT_ATOMS: atom_id res chain seq x y z
N MET A 1 -4.56 4.83 -9.88
CA MET A 1 -5.00 3.62 -9.15
C MET A 1 -3.81 3.09 -8.36
N TYR A 2 -4.02 2.61 -7.13
CA TYR A 2 -2.97 1.98 -6.31
C TYR A 2 -3.45 0.58 -5.92
N VAL A 3 -2.57 -0.41 -6.02
CA VAL A 3 -2.91 -1.82 -5.78
C VAL A 3 -1.87 -2.43 -4.85
N ALA A 4 -2.30 -2.91 -3.68
CA ALA A 4 -1.48 -3.75 -2.83
C ALA A 4 -1.38 -5.15 -3.44
N ILE A 5 -0.17 -5.68 -3.59
CA ILE A 5 0.07 -6.96 -4.25
C ILE A 5 0.37 -8.02 -3.20
N TYR A 6 -0.65 -8.79 -2.84
CA TYR A 6 -0.53 -9.89 -1.90
C TYR A 6 0.58 -10.87 -2.33
N GLY A 7 1.41 -11.28 -1.36
CA GLY A 7 2.54 -12.18 -1.56
C GLY A 7 3.80 -11.54 -2.13
N GLN A 8 3.82 -10.22 -2.41
CA GLN A 8 4.98 -9.55 -3.02
C GLN A 8 5.57 -8.41 -2.19
N GLY A 9 4.91 -8.03 -1.09
CA GLY A 9 5.37 -6.97 -0.20
C GLY A 9 5.55 -5.65 -0.93
N ARG A 10 4.58 -5.26 -1.76
CA ARG A 10 4.64 -4.02 -2.54
C ARG A 10 3.27 -3.47 -2.94
N VAL A 11 3.26 -2.19 -3.28
CA VAL A 11 2.13 -1.50 -3.92
C VAL A 11 2.55 -1.03 -5.31
N LEU A 12 1.69 -1.23 -6.31
CA LEU A 12 1.85 -0.67 -7.65
C LEU A 12 0.92 0.53 -7.86
N ALA A 13 1.46 1.59 -8.46
CA ALA A 13 0.71 2.77 -8.86
C ALA A 13 0.53 2.79 -10.38
N PHE A 14 -0.70 3.01 -10.84
CA PHE A 14 -1.08 3.07 -12.24
C PHE A 14 -1.72 4.42 -12.58
N ASN A 15 -1.44 4.93 -13.77
CA ASN A 15 -2.10 6.13 -14.30
C ASN A 15 -3.54 5.83 -14.78
N ARG A 16 -4.21 6.85 -15.33
CA ARG A 16 -5.60 6.75 -15.83
C ARG A 16 -5.79 5.75 -16.99
N TYR A 17 -4.71 5.34 -17.66
CA TYR A 17 -4.72 4.37 -18.76
C TYR A 17 -4.36 2.95 -18.31
N GLY A 18 -4.20 2.72 -17.00
CA GLY A 18 -3.80 1.41 -16.47
C GLY A 18 -2.32 1.07 -16.66
N ILE A 19 -1.49 2.05 -17.04
CA ILE A 19 -0.04 1.86 -17.21
C ILE A 19 0.64 2.06 -15.85
N PRO A 20 1.54 1.14 -15.41
CA PRO A 20 2.28 1.30 -14.17
C PRO A 20 3.23 2.51 -14.26
N ILE A 21 3.18 3.39 -13.26
CA ILE A 21 3.97 4.63 -13.18
C ILE A 21 4.83 4.72 -11.92
N GLY A 22 4.73 3.77 -11.00
CA GLY A 22 5.54 3.73 -9.79
C GLY A 22 5.27 2.49 -8.95
N GLN A 23 6.16 2.24 -7.99
CA GLN A 23 6.02 1.17 -7.02
C GLN A 23 6.55 1.60 -5.65
N LEU A 24 5.94 1.06 -4.60
CA LEU A 24 6.40 1.16 -3.22
C LEU A 24 6.78 -0.25 -2.75
N LEU A 25 8.01 -0.43 -2.29
CA LEU A 25 8.51 -1.68 -1.73
C LEU A 25 8.38 -1.64 -0.20
N LEU A 26 7.85 -2.71 0.39
CA LEU A 26 7.72 -2.80 1.84
C LEU A 26 9.04 -3.27 2.47
N PRO A 27 9.44 -2.70 3.62
CA PRO A 27 10.61 -3.17 4.37
C PRO A 27 10.55 -4.67 4.68
N GLY A 28 11.68 -5.35 4.52
CA GLY A 28 11.82 -6.78 4.83
C GLY A 28 11.42 -7.74 3.69
N ARG A 29 10.82 -7.25 2.59
CA ARG A 29 10.35 -8.12 1.49
C ARG A 29 11.43 -9.01 0.88
N ASP A 30 12.68 -8.53 0.80
CA ASP A 30 13.79 -9.28 0.20
C ASP A 30 14.28 -10.41 1.12
N SER A 31 13.86 -10.37 2.39
CA SER A 31 14.08 -11.42 3.39
C SER A 31 12.77 -12.16 3.71
N ASP A 32 11.84 -12.19 2.76
CA ASP A 32 10.57 -12.91 2.85
C ASP A 32 9.61 -12.37 3.94
N HIS A 33 9.86 -11.16 4.46
CA HIS A 33 9.00 -10.53 5.46
C HIS A 33 7.99 -9.55 4.85
N ASN A 34 6.86 -9.37 5.53
CA ASN A 34 5.81 -8.40 5.15
C ASN A 34 5.27 -8.60 3.72
N LEU A 35 5.21 -9.84 3.24
CA LEU A 35 4.73 -10.14 1.90
C LEU A 35 3.21 -10.09 1.78
N ALA A 36 2.48 -10.28 2.88
CA ALA A 36 1.02 -10.25 2.90
C ALA A 36 0.47 -8.82 2.95
N SER A 37 0.85 -7.98 1.99
CA SER A 37 0.28 -6.63 1.81
C SER A 37 -1.13 -6.74 1.24
N THR A 38 -2.13 -6.37 2.04
CA THR A 38 -3.55 -6.66 1.74
C THR A 38 -4.35 -5.45 1.29
N SER A 39 -4.03 -4.26 1.80
CA SER A 39 -4.76 -3.04 1.48
C SER A 39 -3.92 -1.78 1.71
N LEU A 40 -4.45 -0.65 1.28
CA LEU A 40 -3.87 0.67 1.47
C LEU A 40 -4.94 1.74 1.57
N ALA A 41 -4.58 2.88 2.15
CA ALA A 41 -5.37 4.10 2.13
C ALA A 41 -4.47 5.30 1.84
N ILE A 42 -4.99 6.28 1.10
CA ILE A 42 -4.34 7.57 0.90
C ILE A 42 -5.19 8.60 1.63
N HIS A 43 -4.56 9.44 2.44
CA HIS A 43 -5.26 10.47 3.19
C HIS A 43 -5.98 11.46 2.24
N PRO A 44 -7.23 11.88 2.51
CA PRO A 44 -7.98 12.73 1.58
C PRO A 44 -7.40 14.14 1.42
N GLY A 45 -6.83 14.71 2.49
CA GLY A 45 -6.26 16.07 2.48
C GLY A 45 -4.74 16.17 2.24
N ARG A 46 -4.02 15.06 2.09
CA ARG A 46 -2.55 15.05 1.93
C ARG A 46 -2.11 13.81 1.19
N ASN A 47 -0.95 13.83 0.56
CA ASN A 47 -0.45 12.69 -0.22
C ASN A 47 0.18 11.58 0.63
N ASP A 48 -0.27 11.38 1.87
CA ASP A 48 0.21 10.30 2.72
C ASP A 48 -0.51 9.00 2.39
N LEU A 49 0.27 7.96 2.10
CA LEU A 49 -0.20 6.61 1.80
C LEU A 49 0.18 5.68 2.95
N TYR A 50 -0.78 4.90 3.41
CA TYR A 50 -0.64 3.90 4.45
C TYR A 50 -0.90 2.52 3.85
N VAL A 51 -0.02 1.55 4.08
CA VAL A 51 -0.17 0.16 3.60
C VAL A 51 -0.24 -0.77 4.79
N VAL A 52 -1.27 -1.63 4.84
CA VAL A 52 -1.37 -2.68 5.85
C VAL A 52 -0.80 -3.98 5.29
N THR A 53 -0.02 -4.65 6.13
CA THR A 53 0.56 -5.96 5.82
C THR A 53 0.65 -6.82 7.07
N SER A 54 0.80 -8.11 6.86
CA SER A 54 1.16 -9.07 7.89
C SER A 54 2.43 -9.82 7.50
N ASP A 55 3.19 -10.20 8.51
CA ASP A 55 4.31 -11.13 8.40
C ASP A 55 3.87 -12.59 8.58
N THR A 56 2.55 -12.83 8.62
CA THR A 56 1.93 -14.14 8.76
C THR A 56 2.51 -14.92 9.95
N ASP A 57 3.14 -16.05 9.67
CA ASP A 57 3.80 -17.00 10.56
C ASP A 57 5.30 -16.71 10.76
N LYS A 58 5.85 -15.62 10.18
CA LYS A 58 7.29 -15.30 10.19
C LYS A 58 7.73 -14.41 11.35
N GLY A 59 6.81 -14.03 12.23
CA GLY A 59 7.12 -13.54 13.57
C GLY A 59 7.20 -12.02 13.76
N GLN A 60 7.10 -11.19 12.72
CA GLN A 60 7.06 -9.71 12.86
C GLN A 60 5.64 -9.14 13.06
N GLY A 61 4.61 -9.98 13.02
CA GLY A 61 3.22 -9.58 13.28
C GLY A 61 2.61 -8.74 12.14
N ALA A 62 1.67 -7.87 12.48
CA ALA A 62 1.00 -6.98 11.52
C ALA A 62 1.55 -5.55 11.62
N THR A 63 1.82 -4.93 10.47
CA THR A 63 2.45 -3.61 10.39
C THR A 63 1.69 -2.69 9.44
N VAL A 64 1.64 -1.41 9.77
CA VAL A 64 1.20 -0.34 8.86
C VAL A 64 2.42 0.48 8.46
N PHE A 65 2.77 0.45 7.17
CA PHE A 65 3.84 1.27 6.61
C PHE A 65 3.31 2.59 6.06
N HIS A 66 4.15 3.62 6.07
CA HIS A 66 3.82 4.96 5.61
C HIS A 66 4.76 5.40 4.49
N ALA A 67 4.20 6.03 3.46
CA ALA A 67 4.92 6.57 2.31
C ALA A 67 4.19 7.78 1.70
N LYS A 68 4.77 8.37 0.65
CA LYS A 68 4.14 9.43 -0.14
C LYS A 68 3.55 8.89 -1.45
N ALA A 69 2.35 9.34 -1.79
CA ALA A 69 1.66 9.08 -3.05
C ALA A 69 1.86 10.23 -4.06
N PHE A 70 1.54 9.96 -5.33
CA PHE A 70 1.52 10.95 -6.42
C PHE A 70 0.37 11.98 -6.31
N SER A 71 -0.64 11.73 -5.46
CA SER A 71 -1.80 12.61 -5.26
C SER A 71 -2.41 12.39 -3.88
N THR A 72 -3.33 13.25 -3.47
CA THR A 72 -4.21 13.03 -2.31
C THR A 72 -5.22 11.92 -2.58
N GLY A 73 -5.78 11.35 -1.51
CA GLY A 73 -6.85 10.37 -1.56
C GLY A 73 -8.21 10.98 -1.89
N LEU A 74 -9.17 10.12 -2.22
CA LEU A 74 -10.57 10.53 -2.37
C LEU A 74 -11.18 10.83 -0.99
N PRO A 75 -12.10 11.79 -0.89
CA PRO A 75 -12.89 11.95 0.33
C PRO A 75 -13.66 10.66 0.62
N PRO A 76 -13.92 10.35 1.91
CA PRO A 76 -14.79 9.22 2.25
C PRO A 76 -16.17 9.45 1.62
N PRO A 77 -16.87 8.36 1.22
CA PRO A 77 -18.25 8.49 0.76
C PRO A 77 -19.11 9.10 1.88
N PRO A 78 -20.14 9.89 1.53
CA PRO A 78 -21.09 10.38 2.52
C PRO A 78 -21.72 9.21 3.27
N PHE A 79 -21.96 9.37 4.57
CA PHE A 79 -22.71 8.38 5.35
C PHE A 79 -24.12 8.24 4.73
N GLN A 80 -24.47 7.02 4.30
CA GLN A 80 -25.84 6.67 3.91
C GLN A 80 -26.66 6.30 5.13
#